data_AF-B1HUU6-F1
#
_entry.id   AF-B1HUU6-F1
#
_cell.length_a   1.000
_cell.length_b   1.000
_cell.length_c   1.000
_cell.angle_alpha   90.00
_cell.angle_beta   90.00
_cell.angle_gamma   90.00
#
_symmetry.space_group_name_H-M   'P 1'
#
loop_
_entity.id
_entity.type
_entity.pdbx_description
1 polymer ?
#
loop_
_entity_poly.entity_id
_entity_poly.type
_entity_poly.pdbx_seq_one_letter_code
_entity_poly.pdbx_strand_id
1 'polypeptide(L)'
;MQAASFKDLTDDTLMTEIHYLVEQDIVKGYSNQLFKPNDYVTKAQVAVMLTRALGLNTINIQNPNYQDVTPANKYYKEIAAVQKKGIFDAAHKFNPDAPLTRAEMAIVLNRAFKLKGSDPYYFTDVTEQTYGYKEILTLAHNHLVRGYENGEFKPNAPVTRAHFSAFLARALTLSKPSLLKDPAFVYTYGYYSLSDHKRYTLSYQYKQHDGKNDVWTVKNISTGQTLSDELLYGHDRVYGQAIASDANTHYDLYMELPLRIGVILHEDDPGVTAGERVTVKSTNGTVQAGEVQYTGVIIVEKRSVYSDVVKTYYFVDDIGLVKELHNDKVVFELFNRTMK
;
A
#
# COMPACT_ATOMS: atom_id res chain seq x y z
N MET A 1 -12.25 -3.75 -16.74
CA MET A 1 -11.39 -3.10 -17.76
C MET A 1 -10.12 -3.91 -17.84
N GLN A 2 -9.64 -4.26 -19.02
CA GLN A 2 -8.36 -4.96 -19.15
C GLN A 2 -7.26 -3.96 -18.82
N ALA A 3 -6.47 -4.23 -17.77
CA ALA A 3 -5.30 -3.43 -17.43
C ALA A 3 -4.49 -3.19 -18.72
N ALA A 4 -4.17 -1.93 -19.02
CA ALA A 4 -3.41 -1.62 -20.22
C ALA A 4 -2.04 -2.32 -20.11
N SER A 5 -1.80 -3.32 -20.95
CA SER A 5 -0.50 -3.99 -21.02
C SER A 5 0.45 -3.09 -21.81
N PHE A 6 1.49 -2.58 -21.14
CA PHE A 6 2.55 -1.82 -21.79
C PHE A 6 3.70 -2.75 -22.15
N LYS A 7 4.22 -2.62 -23.38
CA LYS A 7 5.26 -3.52 -23.92
C LYS A 7 6.60 -3.42 -23.20
N ASP A 8 6.86 -2.27 -22.58
CA ASP A 8 8.11 -1.91 -21.92
C ASP A 8 8.03 -1.95 -20.39
N LEU A 9 6.93 -2.42 -19.81
CA LEU A 9 6.83 -2.76 -18.39
C LEU A 9 7.11 -4.25 -18.19
N THR A 10 8.36 -4.59 -17.89
CA THR A 10 8.81 -5.96 -17.65
C THR A 10 9.14 -6.26 -16.19
N ASP A 11 9.22 -5.21 -15.36
CA ASP A 11 9.49 -5.30 -13.93
C ASP A 11 8.15 -5.49 -13.18
N ASP A 12 8.04 -6.58 -12.42
CA ASP A 12 6.84 -6.94 -11.69
C ASP A 12 6.68 -6.14 -10.38
N THR A 13 7.77 -5.55 -9.87
CA THR A 13 7.83 -4.94 -8.54
C THR A 13 7.03 -3.64 -8.42
N LEU A 14 6.89 -2.88 -9.52
CA LEU A 14 6.14 -1.61 -9.57
C LEU A 14 4.84 -1.71 -10.38
N MET A 15 4.53 -2.90 -10.90
CA MET A 15 3.42 -3.10 -11.81
C MET A 15 2.07 -2.89 -11.12
N THR A 16 1.96 -3.26 -9.83
CA THR A 16 0.73 -3.06 -9.04
C THR A 16 0.37 -1.57 -8.95
N GLU A 17 1.35 -0.73 -8.63
CA GLU A 17 1.17 0.71 -8.50
C GLU A 17 0.85 1.38 -9.85
N ILE A 18 1.56 0.99 -10.91
CA ILE A 18 1.37 1.58 -12.24
C ILE A 18 -0.02 1.22 -12.78
N HIS A 19 -0.43 -0.05 -12.68
CA HIS A 19 -1.76 -0.46 -13.10
C HIS A 19 -2.86 0.27 -12.34
N TYR A 20 -2.72 0.42 -11.01
CA TYR A 20 -3.65 1.21 -10.23
C TYR A 20 -3.80 2.63 -10.77
N LEU A 21 -2.70 3.35 -11.01
CA LEU A 21 -2.78 4.72 -11.54
C LEU A 21 -3.37 4.81 -12.95
N VAL A 22 -3.24 3.76 -13.75
CA VAL A 22 -3.85 3.68 -15.08
C VAL A 22 -5.35 3.43 -14.96
N GLU A 23 -5.77 2.53 -14.08
CA GLU A 23 -7.19 2.27 -13.80
C GLU A 23 -7.90 3.50 -13.21
N GLN A 24 -7.17 4.34 -12.46
CA GLN A 24 -7.67 5.61 -11.93
C GLN A 24 -7.56 6.78 -12.94
N ASP A 25 -7.17 6.54 -14.20
CA ASP A 25 -6.98 7.57 -15.24
C ASP A 25 -5.93 8.66 -14.90
N ILE A 26 -5.08 8.43 -13.90
CA ILE A 26 -4.06 9.36 -13.43
C ILE A 26 -2.87 9.36 -14.39
N VAL A 27 -2.36 8.16 -14.70
CA VAL A 27 -1.25 7.96 -15.62
C VAL A 27 -1.75 7.32 -16.91
N LYS A 28 -1.20 7.78 -18.03
CA LYS A 28 -1.48 7.25 -19.37
C LYS A 28 -0.16 6.86 -20.03
N GLY A 29 -0.19 5.82 -20.85
CA GLY A 29 0.94 5.52 -21.73
C GLY A 29 1.05 6.51 -22.88
N TYR A 30 2.08 6.30 -23.68
CA TYR A 30 2.32 6.99 -24.94
C TYR A 30 1.65 6.24 -26.10
N SER A 31 1.60 6.90 -27.26
CA SER A 31 1.32 6.23 -28.53
C SER A 31 2.23 5.00 -28.68
N ASN A 32 1.69 3.91 -29.23
CA ASN A 32 2.38 2.62 -29.46
C ASN A 32 2.47 1.67 -28.26
N GLN A 33 1.61 1.83 -27.24
CA GLN A 33 1.53 0.93 -26.06
C GLN A 33 2.81 0.94 -25.21
N LEU A 34 3.48 2.10 -25.11
CA LEU A 34 4.67 2.28 -24.28
C LEU A 34 4.35 3.09 -23.02
N PHE A 35 4.97 2.75 -21.90
CA PHE A 35 4.92 3.51 -20.66
C PHE A 35 6.14 4.41 -20.46
N LYS A 36 7.30 4.00 -21.00
CA LYS A 36 8.63 4.59 -20.80
C LYS A 36 9.03 4.65 -19.32
N PRO A 37 9.16 3.50 -18.63
CA PRO A 37 9.38 3.46 -17.18
C PRO A 37 10.71 4.09 -16.75
N ASN A 38 11.72 4.02 -17.61
CA ASN A 38 13.10 4.44 -17.33
C ASN A 38 13.39 5.89 -17.71
N ASP A 39 12.50 6.56 -18.45
CA ASP A 39 12.61 7.98 -18.73
C ASP A 39 12.46 8.77 -17.42
N TYR A 40 13.25 9.83 -17.24
CA TYR A 40 13.07 10.73 -16.10
C TYR A 40 11.76 11.51 -16.25
N VAL A 41 11.01 11.60 -15.15
CA VAL A 41 9.75 12.35 -15.14
C VAL A 41 10.05 13.84 -15.02
N THR A 42 9.41 14.67 -15.85
CA THR A 42 9.58 16.12 -15.79
C THR A 42 8.65 16.77 -14.76
N LYS A 43 9.00 17.97 -14.28
CA LYS A 43 8.15 18.75 -13.36
C LYS A 43 6.74 18.98 -13.92
N ALA A 44 6.61 19.26 -15.21
CA ALA A 44 5.30 19.44 -15.83
C ALA A 44 4.49 18.14 -15.92
N GLN A 45 5.14 16.99 -16.18
CA GLN A 45 4.46 15.69 -16.14
C GLN A 45 3.95 15.36 -14.73
N VAL A 46 4.74 15.68 -13.71
CA VAL A 46 4.37 15.54 -12.30
C VAL A 46 3.18 16.43 -11.95
N ALA A 47 3.15 17.68 -12.42
CA ALA A 47 2.01 18.58 -12.23
C ALA A 47 0.72 18.01 -12.84
N VAL A 48 0.80 17.37 -14.01
CA VAL A 48 -0.35 16.69 -14.63
C VAL A 48 -0.81 15.50 -13.79
N MET A 49 0.11 14.65 -13.33
CA MET A 49 -0.23 13.48 -12.51
C MET A 49 -0.88 13.90 -11.19
N LEU A 50 -0.33 14.90 -10.50
CA LEU A 50 -0.87 15.42 -9.23
C LEU A 50 -2.21 16.14 -9.42
N THR A 51 -2.39 16.87 -10.52
CA THR A 51 -3.68 17.50 -10.86
C THR A 51 -4.78 16.45 -10.99
N ARG A 52 -4.51 15.34 -11.69
CA ARG A 52 -5.45 14.23 -11.85
C ARG A 52 -5.69 13.47 -10.55
N ALA A 53 -4.62 13.10 -9.87
CA ALA A 53 -4.66 12.37 -8.60
C ALA A 53 -5.49 13.08 -7.53
N LEU A 54 -5.42 14.41 -7.48
CA LEU A 54 -6.13 15.22 -6.49
C LEU A 54 -7.43 15.83 -7.00
N GLY A 55 -7.82 15.56 -8.26
CA GLY A 55 -9.01 16.15 -8.89
C GLY A 55 -8.99 17.69 -8.90
N LEU A 56 -7.83 18.31 -9.12
CA LEU A 56 -7.71 19.77 -9.03
C LEU A 56 -8.45 20.45 -10.19
N ASN A 57 -9.15 21.54 -9.87
CA ASN A 57 -9.84 22.35 -10.87
C ASN A 57 -8.85 23.11 -11.77
N THR A 58 -8.99 22.92 -13.08
CA THR A 58 -8.19 23.57 -14.13
C THR A 58 -8.99 24.61 -14.94
N ILE A 59 -10.25 24.88 -14.55
CA ILE A 59 -11.12 25.89 -15.16
C ILE A 59 -10.85 27.26 -14.51
N ASN A 60 -10.80 28.32 -15.33
CA ASN A 60 -10.58 29.71 -14.89
C ASN A 60 -9.33 29.87 -14.00
N ILE A 61 -8.23 29.21 -14.39
CA ILE A 61 -7.00 29.22 -13.62
C ILE A 61 -6.34 30.60 -13.66
N GLN A 62 -5.75 31.00 -12.52
CA GLN A 62 -5.00 32.24 -12.42
C GLN A 62 -3.59 32.06 -12.99
N ASN A 63 -2.99 33.15 -13.44
CA ASN A 63 -1.62 33.13 -13.92
C ASN A 63 -0.67 32.73 -12.77
N PRO A 64 0.14 31.66 -12.93
CA PRO A 64 1.06 31.23 -11.90
C PRO A 64 2.28 32.14 -11.74
N ASN A 65 2.45 33.16 -12.60
CA ASN A 65 3.52 34.15 -12.54
C ASN A 65 4.95 33.59 -12.69
N TYR A 66 5.10 32.37 -13.21
CA TYR A 66 6.40 31.87 -13.65
C TYR A 66 6.81 32.54 -14.97
N GLN A 67 8.06 33.00 -15.07
CA GLN A 67 8.57 33.68 -16.27
C GLN A 67 8.66 32.75 -17.49
N ASP A 68 8.80 31.44 -17.27
CA ASP A 68 9.03 30.40 -18.27
C ASP A 68 7.78 29.55 -18.56
N VAL A 69 6.62 29.92 -18.01
CA VAL A 69 5.34 29.23 -18.24
C VAL A 69 4.29 30.23 -18.71
N THR A 70 4.18 30.38 -20.04
CA THR A 70 3.17 31.23 -20.68
C THR A 70 1.87 30.46 -20.94
N PRO A 71 0.72 31.14 -21.18
CA PRO A 71 -0.54 30.46 -21.54
C PRO A 71 -0.47 29.53 -22.75
N ALA A 72 0.57 29.64 -23.60
CA ALA A 72 0.82 28.74 -24.73
C ALA A 72 1.45 27.40 -24.31
N ASN A 73 1.97 27.27 -23.08
CA ASN A 73 2.50 26.01 -22.58
C ASN A 73 1.38 24.97 -22.46
N LYS A 74 1.56 23.79 -23.05
CA LYS A 74 0.56 22.69 -23.04
C LYS A 74 0.15 22.23 -21.63
N TYR A 75 0.97 22.48 -20.60
CA TYR A 75 0.72 22.10 -19.21
C TYR A 75 0.40 23.31 -18.32
N TYR A 76 0.12 24.48 -18.91
CA TYR A 76 -0.11 25.73 -18.18
C TYR A 76 -1.14 25.59 -17.06
N LYS A 77 -2.27 24.93 -17.35
CA LYS A 77 -3.40 24.84 -16.42
C LYS A 77 -3.07 23.94 -15.22
N GLU A 78 -2.41 22.82 -15.46
CA GLU A 78 -2.01 21.87 -14.43
C GLU A 78 -0.91 22.47 -13.54
N ILE A 79 0.09 23.12 -14.14
CA ILE A 79 1.15 23.84 -13.41
C ILE A 79 0.54 24.91 -12.49
N ALA A 80 -0.39 25.70 -13.02
CA ALA A 80 -1.05 26.74 -12.25
C ALA A 80 -1.97 26.17 -11.14
N ALA A 81 -2.63 25.04 -11.37
CA ALA A 81 -3.44 24.36 -10.37
C ALA A 81 -2.61 23.83 -9.19
N VAL A 82 -1.49 23.15 -9.46
CA VAL A 82 -0.63 22.62 -8.39
C VAL A 82 0.09 23.73 -7.62
N GLN A 83 0.49 24.82 -8.26
CA GLN A 83 1.04 25.98 -7.58
C GLN A 83 -0.01 26.66 -6.68
N LYS A 84 -1.24 26.87 -7.18
CA LYS A 84 -2.34 27.43 -6.38
C LYS A 84 -2.64 26.61 -5.13
N LYS A 85 -2.44 25.30 -5.18
CA LYS A 85 -2.55 24.39 -4.01
C LYS A 85 -1.32 24.37 -3.11
N GLY A 86 -0.27 25.10 -3.45
CA GLY A 86 1.00 25.15 -2.72
C GLY A 86 1.76 23.83 -2.76
N ILE A 87 1.55 23.00 -3.80
CA ILE A 87 2.27 21.75 -4.00
C ILE A 87 3.66 22.07 -4.56
N PHE A 88 3.70 22.76 -5.69
CA PHE A 88 4.88 23.47 -6.17
C PHE A 88 4.88 24.89 -5.59
N ASP A 89 6.07 25.45 -5.36
CA ASP A 89 6.23 26.78 -4.77
C ASP A 89 6.10 27.90 -5.80
N ALA A 90 6.00 29.15 -5.33
CA ALA A 90 5.92 30.34 -6.18
C ALA A 90 7.31 30.86 -6.58
N ALA A 91 8.19 29.98 -7.07
CA ALA A 91 9.51 30.37 -7.58
C ALA A 91 9.41 31.29 -8.83
N HIS A 92 10.50 31.96 -9.20
CA HIS A 92 10.54 32.81 -10.40
C HIS A 92 10.39 32.02 -11.72
N LYS A 93 10.90 30.78 -11.75
CA LYS A 93 10.82 29.86 -12.89
C LYS A 93 10.37 28.49 -12.42
N PHE A 94 9.51 27.85 -13.20
CA PHE A 94 9.04 26.49 -12.91
C PHE A 94 9.98 25.41 -13.46
N ASN A 95 10.61 25.67 -14.60
CA ASN A 95 11.43 24.74 -15.38
C ASN A 95 10.64 23.47 -15.77
N PRO A 96 9.61 23.59 -16.64
CA PRO A 96 8.64 22.52 -16.90
C PRO A 96 9.24 21.21 -17.45
N ASP A 97 10.33 21.32 -18.22
CA ASP A 97 11.00 20.18 -18.85
C ASP A 97 12.15 19.61 -18.00
N ALA A 98 12.48 20.24 -16.86
CA ALA A 98 13.51 19.73 -15.98
C ALA A 98 13.04 18.41 -15.31
N PRO A 99 13.93 17.42 -15.16
CA PRO A 99 13.68 16.24 -14.33
C PRO A 99 13.35 16.63 -12.89
N LEU A 100 12.43 15.89 -12.26
CA LEU A 100 12.16 16.02 -10.83
C LEU A 100 13.21 15.24 -10.03
N THR A 101 13.81 15.88 -9.01
CA THR A 101 14.73 15.18 -8.10
C THR A 101 13.97 14.39 -7.02
N ARG A 102 14.65 13.47 -6.33
CA ARG A 102 14.07 12.69 -5.23
C ARG A 102 13.67 13.55 -4.03
N ALA A 103 14.44 14.60 -3.72
CA ALA A 103 14.07 15.59 -2.70
C ALA A 103 12.82 16.37 -3.10
N GLU A 104 12.76 16.86 -4.35
CA GLU A 104 11.56 17.55 -4.85
C GLU A 104 10.33 16.63 -4.86
N MET A 105 10.50 15.36 -5.22
CA MET A 105 9.46 14.32 -5.13
C MET A 105 8.91 14.19 -3.71
N ALA A 106 9.78 14.11 -2.70
CA ALA A 106 9.34 14.04 -1.31
C ALA A 106 8.53 15.29 -0.90
N ILE A 107 9.02 16.46 -1.30
CA ILE A 107 8.36 17.74 -1.02
C ILE A 107 6.96 17.81 -1.64
N VAL A 108 6.83 17.52 -2.94
CA VAL A 108 5.54 17.66 -3.63
C VAL A 108 4.54 16.61 -3.16
N LEU A 109 4.96 15.37 -2.88
CA LEU A 109 4.07 14.35 -2.33
C LEU A 109 3.62 14.69 -0.91
N ASN A 110 4.53 15.12 -0.03
CA ASN A 110 4.13 15.53 1.31
C ASN A 110 3.18 16.73 1.28
N ARG A 111 3.45 17.74 0.44
CA ARG A 111 2.56 18.90 0.29
C ARG A 111 1.21 18.55 -0.31
N ALA A 112 1.16 17.61 -1.25
CA ALA A 112 -0.06 17.13 -1.89
C ALA A 112 -0.97 16.39 -0.90
N PHE A 113 -0.41 15.46 -0.14
CA PHE A 113 -1.19 14.55 0.72
C PHE A 113 -1.18 14.93 2.21
N LYS A 114 -0.46 16.01 2.57
CA LYS A 114 -0.33 16.52 3.95
C LYS A 114 0.09 15.42 4.93
N LEU A 115 1.03 14.59 4.51
CA LEU A 115 1.50 13.42 5.27
C LEU A 115 2.06 13.87 6.63
N LYS A 116 1.97 12.95 7.60
CA LYS A 116 2.36 13.19 9.00
C LYS A 116 3.32 12.11 9.49
N GLY A 117 3.96 12.40 10.61
CA GLY A 117 4.94 11.53 11.23
C GLY A 117 6.37 11.82 10.79
N SER A 118 7.31 11.54 11.69
CA SER A 118 8.71 11.90 11.55
C SER A 118 9.58 11.06 12.48
N ASP A 119 9.30 9.76 12.56
CA ASP A 119 10.17 8.86 13.33
C ASP A 119 11.60 8.91 12.78
N PRO A 120 12.61 8.66 13.62
CA PRO A 120 14.00 8.65 13.19
C PRO A 120 14.21 7.53 12.17
N TYR A 121 14.13 7.90 10.90
CA TYR A 121 14.64 7.11 9.78
C TYR A 121 15.98 7.72 9.38
N TYR A 122 17.00 6.88 9.24
CA TYR A 122 18.35 7.36 8.95
C TYR A 122 18.72 7.01 7.50
N PHE A 123 19.06 8.05 6.73
CA PHE A 123 19.79 7.88 5.48
C PHE A 123 21.17 8.49 5.65
N THR A 124 22.19 7.83 5.12
CA THR A 124 23.60 8.23 5.29
C THR A 124 23.93 9.57 4.63
N ASP A 125 23.14 10.01 3.66
CA ASP A 125 23.32 11.24 2.86
C ASP A 125 22.21 12.30 3.08
N VAL A 126 21.41 12.16 4.14
CA VAL A 126 20.34 13.11 4.49
C VAL A 126 20.60 13.71 5.86
N THR A 127 20.88 15.01 5.90
CA THR A 127 21.07 15.79 7.14
C THR A 127 19.99 16.86 7.25
N GLU A 128 19.89 17.53 8.40
CA GLU A 128 18.93 18.64 8.60
C GLU A 128 19.07 19.79 7.58
N GLN A 129 20.24 19.89 6.92
CA GLN A 129 20.51 20.88 5.87
C GLN A 129 20.11 20.40 4.47
N THR A 130 19.80 19.11 4.31
CA THR A 130 19.34 18.55 3.02
C THR A 130 18.01 19.17 2.64
N TYR A 131 17.91 19.64 1.39
CA TYR A 131 16.65 20.17 0.85
C TYR A 131 15.57 19.08 0.91
N GLY A 132 14.43 19.40 1.54
CA GLY A 132 13.36 18.44 1.78
C GLY A 132 13.59 17.45 2.92
N TYR A 133 14.55 17.70 3.83
CA TYR A 133 14.90 16.82 4.96
C TYR A 133 13.66 16.26 5.68
N LYS A 134 12.75 17.14 6.12
CA LYS A 134 11.56 16.74 6.88
C LYS A 134 10.62 15.90 6.04
N GLU A 135 10.41 16.28 4.78
CA GLU A 135 9.53 15.58 3.86
C GLU A 135 10.06 14.20 3.51
N ILE A 136 11.38 14.05 3.34
CA ILE A 136 12.04 12.75 3.13
C ILE A 136 11.77 11.82 4.32
N LEU A 137 11.97 12.30 5.56
CA LEU A 137 11.71 11.51 6.77
C LEU A 137 10.23 11.16 6.92
N THR A 138 9.32 12.09 6.61
CA THR A 138 7.88 11.81 6.63
C THR A 138 7.50 10.73 5.62
N LEU A 139 8.04 10.76 4.40
CA LEU A 139 7.77 9.70 3.42
C LEU A 139 8.32 8.34 3.89
N ALA A 140 9.50 8.32 4.51
CA ALA A 140 10.11 7.09 5.03
C ALA A 140 9.29 6.51 6.19
N HIS A 141 8.83 7.37 7.12
CA HIS A 141 7.95 6.98 8.22
C HIS A 141 6.64 6.32 7.74
N ASN A 142 6.09 6.79 6.62
CA ASN A 142 4.87 6.22 6.02
C ASN A 142 5.14 5.04 5.08
N HIS A 143 6.36 4.49 5.08
CA HIS A 143 6.78 3.37 4.23
C HIS A 143 6.54 3.61 2.72
N LEU A 144 6.60 4.89 2.29
CA LEU A 144 6.47 5.29 0.89
C LEU A 144 7.81 5.18 0.15
N VAL A 145 8.92 5.37 0.88
CA VAL A 145 10.30 5.28 0.38
C VAL A 145 11.15 4.43 1.34
N ARG A 146 12.10 3.66 0.79
CA ARG A 146 13.04 2.83 1.56
C ARG A 146 14.49 3.30 1.49
N GLY A 147 14.86 4.00 0.42
CA GLY A 147 16.26 4.31 0.10
C GLY A 147 16.90 3.22 -0.75
N TYR A 148 18.22 3.29 -0.90
CA TYR A 148 19.05 2.30 -1.59
C TYR A 148 19.67 1.34 -0.58
N GLU A 149 20.13 0.17 -1.04
CA GLU A 149 20.76 -0.86 -0.21
C GLU A 149 21.98 -0.36 0.59
N ASN A 150 22.70 0.63 0.06
CA ASN A 150 23.84 1.27 0.72
C ASN A 150 23.44 2.27 1.83
N GLY A 151 22.16 2.38 2.16
CA GLY A 151 21.63 3.28 3.19
C GLY A 151 21.44 4.74 2.72
N GLU A 152 21.67 5.04 1.45
CA GLU A 152 21.47 6.40 0.91
C GLU A 152 20.02 6.64 0.47
N PHE A 153 19.60 7.91 0.45
CA PHE A 153 18.39 8.37 -0.21
C PHE A 153 18.66 8.96 -1.59
N LYS A 154 19.84 9.53 -1.87
CA LYS A 154 20.22 10.24 -3.09
C LYS A 154 19.27 11.41 -3.43
N PRO A 155 19.17 12.45 -2.58
CA PRO A 155 18.16 13.51 -2.71
C PRO A 155 18.23 14.27 -4.04
N ASN A 156 19.41 14.43 -4.62
CA ASN A 156 19.62 15.17 -5.88
C ASN A 156 19.45 14.30 -7.14
N ALA A 157 19.28 12.98 -7.01
CA ALA A 157 19.12 12.12 -8.17
C ALA A 157 17.74 12.31 -8.82
N PRO A 158 17.65 12.29 -10.16
CA PRO A 158 16.37 12.38 -10.86
C PRO A 158 15.52 11.12 -10.65
N VAL A 159 14.20 11.29 -10.67
CA VAL A 159 13.23 10.20 -10.51
C VAL A 159 12.75 9.73 -11.89
N THR A 160 12.74 8.41 -12.11
CA THR A 160 12.14 7.83 -13.32
C THR A 160 10.62 7.85 -13.25
N ARG A 161 9.96 7.78 -14.41
CA ARG A 161 8.50 7.78 -14.51
C ARG A 161 7.86 6.63 -13.74
N ALA A 162 8.45 5.44 -13.77
CA ALA A 162 7.96 4.29 -12.99
C ALA A 162 8.06 4.52 -11.49
N HIS A 163 9.22 4.97 -10.99
CA HIS A 163 9.41 5.24 -9.57
C HIS A 163 8.47 6.34 -9.07
N PHE A 164 8.31 7.44 -9.81
CA PHE A 164 7.36 8.49 -9.41
C PHE A 164 5.92 7.98 -9.37
N SER A 165 5.53 7.14 -10.34
CA SER A 165 4.21 6.51 -10.37
C SER A 165 4.00 5.62 -9.15
N ALA A 166 5.01 4.82 -8.76
CA ALA A 166 4.95 4.01 -7.55
C ALA A 166 4.77 4.85 -6.28
N PHE A 167 5.57 5.90 -6.11
CA PHE A 167 5.44 6.79 -4.94
C PHE A 167 4.10 7.50 -4.87
N LEU A 168 3.58 7.96 -6.01
CA LEU A 168 2.27 8.60 -6.10
C LEU A 168 1.14 7.62 -5.72
N ALA A 169 1.17 6.41 -6.26
CA ALA A 169 0.14 5.41 -6.00
C ALA A 169 0.13 4.97 -4.53
N ARG A 170 1.31 4.77 -3.93
CA ARG A 170 1.46 4.47 -2.51
C ARG A 170 0.93 5.61 -1.64
N ALA A 171 1.25 6.86 -1.97
CA ALA A 171 0.75 8.02 -1.23
C ALA A 171 -0.79 8.16 -1.34
N LEU A 172 -1.37 7.89 -2.51
CA LEU A 172 -2.83 7.93 -2.73
C LEU A 172 -3.60 6.86 -1.95
N THR A 173 -2.98 5.72 -1.71
CA THR A 173 -3.62 4.52 -1.14
C THR A 173 -3.24 4.29 0.32
N LEU A 174 -2.49 5.22 0.90
CA LEU A 174 -2.02 5.13 2.28
C LEU A 174 -3.21 5.00 3.24
N SER A 175 -3.21 3.94 4.03
CA SER A 175 -4.29 3.60 4.94
C SER A 175 -3.72 3.00 6.22
N LYS A 176 -4.37 3.26 7.35
CA LYS A 176 -4.01 2.68 8.65
C LYS A 176 -5.22 1.93 9.23
N PRO A 177 -5.64 0.81 8.60
CA PRO A 177 -6.81 0.07 9.03
C PRO A 177 -6.56 -0.65 10.37
N SER A 178 -7.61 -0.83 11.14
CA SER A 178 -7.68 -1.76 12.25
C SER A 178 -7.94 -3.16 11.71
N LEU A 179 -6.88 -3.97 11.63
CA LEU A 179 -6.94 -5.34 11.11
C LEU A 179 -7.29 -6.38 12.17
N LEU A 180 -7.46 -5.96 13.43
CA LEU A 180 -7.82 -6.83 14.54
C LEU A 180 -9.33 -7.10 14.55
N LYS A 181 -9.69 -8.26 15.09
CA LYS A 181 -11.09 -8.59 15.39
C LYS A 181 -11.53 -7.80 16.63
N ASP A 182 -12.79 -7.37 16.67
CA ASP A 182 -13.39 -6.69 17.82
C ASP A 182 -13.74 -7.72 18.93
N PRO A 183 -13.13 -7.62 20.13
CA PRO A 183 -13.39 -8.52 21.26
C PRO A 183 -14.85 -8.61 21.71
N ALA A 184 -15.70 -7.63 21.36
CA ALA A 184 -17.13 -7.61 21.67
C ALA A 184 -17.94 -8.60 20.84
N PHE A 185 -17.37 -9.19 19.79
CA PHE A 185 -18.04 -10.13 18.91
C PHE A 185 -17.53 -11.57 19.06
N VAL A 186 -18.40 -12.52 18.73
CA VAL A 186 -18.06 -13.90 18.38
C VAL A 186 -18.14 -14.01 16.87
N TYR A 187 -17.06 -14.51 16.25
CA TYR A 187 -16.98 -14.65 14.80
C TYR A 187 -17.20 -16.10 14.40
N THR A 188 -18.02 -16.32 13.37
CA THR A 188 -18.28 -17.65 12.81
C THR A 188 -17.70 -17.74 11.41
N TYR A 189 -16.71 -18.61 11.24
CA TYR A 189 -16.02 -18.83 9.97
C TYR A 189 -16.33 -20.21 9.39
N GLY A 190 -16.38 -20.27 8.07
CA GLY A 190 -16.19 -21.51 7.32
C GLY A 190 -14.70 -21.74 7.07
N TYR A 191 -14.19 -22.89 7.48
CA TYR A 191 -12.85 -23.36 7.14
C TYR A 191 -12.94 -24.54 6.17
N TYR A 192 -12.35 -24.40 5.00
CA TYR A 192 -12.35 -25.40 3.94
C TYR A 192 -10.97 -26.03 3.89
N SER A 193 -10.84 -27.19 4.51
CA SER A 193 -9.57 -27.88 4.65
C SER A 193 -9.13 -28.46 3.32
N LEU A 194 -7.91 -28.11 2.91
CA LEU A 194 -7.33 -28.62 1.67
C LEU A 194 -6.80 -30.06 1.81
N SER A 195 -6.57 -30.55 3.04
CA SER A 195 -5.99 -31.88 3.29
C SER A 195 -7.03 -32.99 3.28
N ASP A 196 -8.19 -32.77 3.87
CA ASP A 196 -9.27 -33.77 3.97
C ASP A 196 -10.52 -33.40 3.16
N HIS A 197 -10.48 -32.26 2.46
CA HIS A 197 -11.56 -31.75 1.61
C HIS A 197 -12.90 -31.57 2.35
N LYS A 198 -12.86 -31.36 3.67
CA LYS A 198 -14.05 -31.10 4.49
C LYS A 198 -14.20 -29.62 4.79
N ARG A 199 -15.46 -29.23 5.04
CA ARG A 199 -15.81 -27.92 5.59
C ARG A 199 -16.06 -28.05 7.08
N TYR A 200 -15.43 -27.17 7.84
CA TYR A 200 -15.61 -26.98 9.26
C TYR A 200 -16.29 -25.63 9.50
N THR A 201 -17.12 -25.56 10.54
CA THR A 201 -17.68 -24.28 11.01
C THR A 201 -17.02 -23.99 12.35
N LEU A 202 -16.26 -22.91 12.39
CA LEU A 202 -15.41 -22.55 13.51
C LEU A 202 -15.93 -21.28 14.18
N SER A 203 -16.08 -21.29 15.50
CA SER A 203 -16.32 -20.09 16.29
C SER A 203 -15.01 -19.58 16.87
N TYR A 204 -14.81 -18.27 16.75
CA TYR A 204 -13.67 -17.54 17.30
C TYR A 204 -14.19 -16.59 18.37
N GLN A 205 -13.75 -16.79 19.60
CA GLN A 205 -14.18 -16.01 20.75
C GLN A 205 -12.96 -15.43 21.47
N TYR A 206 -12.93 -14.11 21.65
CA TYR A 206 -11.87 -13.46 22.41
C TYR A 206 -11.80 -14.02 23.84
N LYS A 207 -10.59 -14.41 24.24
CA LYS A 207 -10.27 -15.02 25.53
C LYS A 207 -9.63 -13.99 26.46
N GLN A 208 -8.51 -13.40 26.05
CA GLN A 208 -7.73 -12.43 26.83
C GLN A 208 -6.63 -11.81 25.95
N HIS A 209 -5.97 -10.77 26.48
CA HIS A 209 -4.69 -10.28 25.96
C HIS A 209 -3.56 -10.87 26.81
N ASP A 210 -2.58 -11.55 26.20
CA ASP A 210 -1.52 -12.30 26.92
C ASP A 210 -0.29 -11.45 27.31
N GLY A 211 -0.36 -10.14 27.07
CA GLY A 211 0.74 -9.19 27.24
C GLY A 211 1.44 -8.85 25.93
N LYS A 212 1.22 -9.64 24.87
CA LYS A 212 1.68 -9.40 23.51
C LYS A 212 0.57 -9.48 22.48
N ASN A 213 -0.27 -10.50 22.55
CA ASN A 213 -1.27 -10.85 21.54
C ASN A 213 -2.68 -10.85 22.14
N ASP A 214 -3.67 -10.55 21.29
CA ASP A 214 -5.04 -10.95 21.52
C ASP A 214 -5.18 -12.46 21.25
N VAL A 215 -5.65 -13.19 22.26
CA VAL A 215 -5.84 -14.64 22.19
C VAL A 215 -7.30 -14.94 21.90
N TRP A 216 -7.54 -15.70 20.84
CA TRP A 216 -8.87 -16.08 20.36
C TRP A 216 -9.04 -17.59 20.45
N THR A 217 -9.99 -18.03 21.27
CA THR A 217 -10.33 -19.45 21.35
C THR A 217 -11.12 -19.88 20.15
N VAL A 218 -10.64 -20.93 19.49
CA VAL A 218 -11.22 -21.51 18.29
C VAL A 218 -11.93 -22.81 18.63
N LYS A 219 -13.21 -22.93 18.28
CA LYS A 219 -13.99 -24.16 18.49
C LYS A 219 -14.66 -24.62 17.22
N ASN A 220 -14.60 -25.91 16.94
CA ASN A 220 -15.44 -26.52 15.93
C ASN A 220 -16.88 -26.63 16.48
N ILE A 221 -17.82 -25.94 15.85
CA ILE A 221 -19.21 -25.86 16.30
C ILE A 221 -19.92 -27.22 16.19
N SER A 222 -19.61 -28.02 15.17
CA SER A 222 -20.32 -29.29 14.95
C SER A 222 -19.88 -30.39 15.93
N THR A 223 -18.61 -30.41 16.33
CA THR A 223 -18.06 -31.42 17.24
C THR A 223 -17.90 -30.94 18.67
N GLY A 224 -17.95 -29.62 18.91
CA GLY A 224 -17.62 -29.00 20.19
C GLY A 224 -16.12 -29.02 20.53
N GLN A 225 -15.26 -29.52 19.63
CA GLN A 225 -13.83 -29.63 19.85
C GLN A 225 -13.18 -28.23 19.90
N THR A 226 -12.43 -27.96 20.96
CA THR A 226 -11.52 -26.81 21.03
C THR A 226 -10.25 -27.11 20.24
N LEU A 227 -9.87 -26.18 19.35
CA LEU A 227 -8.64 -26.22 18.56
C LEU A 227 -7.58 -25.31 19.19
N SER A 228 -6.38 -25.26 18.62
CA SER A 228 -5.36 -24.29 19.02
C SER A 228 -5.90 -22.86 18.95
N ASP A 229 -5.58 -22.05 19.96
CA ASP A 229 -5.95 -20.63 19.99
C ASP A 229 -5.27 -19.90 18.80
N GLU A 230 -5.98 -18.92 18.23
CA GLU A 230 -5.41 -17.95 17.29
C GLU A 230 -4.81 -16.79 18.09
N LEU A 231 -3.62 -16.35 17.69
CA LEU A 231 -2.92 -15.22 18.25
C LEU A 231 -2.89 -14.10 17.22
N LEU A 232 -3.46 -12.95 17.59
CA LEU A 232 -3.38 -11.74 16.79
C LEU A 232 -2.47 -10.73 17.49
N TYR A 233 -1.43 -10.31 16.80
CA TYR A 233 -0.55 -9.23 17.22
C TYR A 233 -0.88 -7.99 16.39
N GLY A 234 -1.17 -6.87 17.06
CA GLY A 234 -1.42 -5.62 16.38
C GLY A 234 -1.00 -4.45 17.24
N HIS A 235 -0.19 -3.57 16.67
CA HIS A 235 0.05 -2.25 17.23
C HIS A 235 0.07 -1.23 16.09
N ASP A 236 0.36 0.04 16.41
CA ASP A 236 0.37 1.15 15.44
C ASP A 236 1.19 0.94 14.15
N ARG A 237 2.13 0.00 14.10
CA ARG A 237 3.06 -0.15 12.97
C ARG A 237 3.11 -1.55 12.38
N VAL A 238 2.50 -2.55 13.01
CA VAL A 238 2.59 -3.92 12.51
C VAL A 238 1.33 -4.71 12.82
N TYR A 239 1.07 -5.70 11.98
CA TYR A 239 0.07 -6.74 12.17
C TYR A 239 0.74 -8.10 12.05
N GLY A 240 0.37 -9.03 12.92
CA GLY A 240 0.82 -10.42 12.93
C GLY A 240 -0.33 -11.37 13.25
N GLN A 241 -0.40 -12.51 12.57
CA GLN A 241 -1.34 -13.60 12.86
C GLN A 241 -0.56 -14.91 13.03
N ALA A 242 -0.89 -15.71 14.05
CA ALA A 242 -0.29 -17.02 14.28
C ALA A 242 -1.25 -17.99 14.98
N ILE A 243 -0.88 -19.27 15.02
CA ILE A 243 -1.57 -20.31 15.77
C ILE A 243 -0.70 -20.73 16.98
N ALA A 244 -1.29 -20.78 18.17
CA ALA A 244 -0.55 -20.93 19.44
C ALA A 244 0.23 -22.25 19.63
N SER A 245 0.02 -23.27 18.77
CA SER A 245 0.63 -24.60 18.92
C SER A 245 2.07 -24.70 18.40
N ASP A 246 2.59 -23.68 17.74
CA ASP A 246 3.96 -23.69 17.26
C ASP A 246 4.90 -23.31 18.41
N ALA A 247 5.67 -24.29 18.92
CA ALA A 247 6.62 -24.15 20.02
C ALA A 247 7.67 -23.03 19.82
N ASN A 248 7.78 -22.53 18.58
CA ASN A 248 8.48 -21.32 18.18
C ASN A 248 7.50 -20.48 17.35
N THR A 249 6.53 -19.80 17.96
CA THR A 249 5.38 -19.21 17.24
C THR A 249 5.84 -18.18 16.20
N HIS A 250 6.00 -18.62 14.94
CA HIS A 250 6.27 -17.75 13.81
C HIS A 250 4.92 -17.19 13.34
N TYR A 251 4.87 -15.90 13.01
CA TYR A 251 3.65 -15.31 12.45
C TYR A 251 3.46 -15.84 11.02
N ASP A 252 2.31 -16.47 10.76
CA ASP A 252 1.91 -16.97 9.44
C ASP A 252 1.79 -15.83 8.42
N LEU A 253 1.36 -14.67 8.89
CA LEU A 253 1.29 -13.42 8.17
C LEU A 253 1.82 -12.29 9.07
N TYR A 254 2.75 -11.51 8.54
CA TYR A 254 3.29 -10.31 9.16
C TYR A 254 3.22 -9.15 8.15
N MET A 255 2.80 -7.97 8.60
CA MET A 255 2.66 -6.79 7.73
C MET A 255 3.06 -5.52 8.47
N GLU A 256 3.78 -4.63 7.79
CA GLU A 256 4.07 -3.28 8.28
C GLU A 256 2.95 -2.29 7.92
N LEU A 257 2.51 -1.51 8.91
CA LEU A 257 1.53 -0.43 8.82
C LEU A 257 2.25 0.94 8.83
N PRO A 258 1.70 1.97 8.16
CA PRO A 258 0.47 1.95 7.35
C PRO A 258 0.58 1.11 6.07
N LEU A 259 -0.56 0.61 5.61
CA LEU A 259 -0.68 -0.09 4.33
C LEU A 259 -0.80 0.88 3.18
N ARG A 260 -0.27 0.46 2.04
CA ARG A 260 -0.25 1.15 0.75
C ARG A 260 -0.16 0.08 -0.32
N ILE A 261 -0.71 0.31 -1.51
CA ILE A 261 -0.58 -0.69 -2.58
C ILE A 261 0.88 -0.90 -2.98
N GLY A 262 1.19 -2.08 -3.50
CA GLY A 262 2.54 -2.49 -3.88
C GLY A 262 3.18 -3.47 -2.91
N VAL A 263 4.45 -3.78 -3.16
CA VAL A 263 5.24 -4.67 -2.29
C VAL A 263 5.54 -3.96 -0.97
N ILE A 264 5.19 -4.61 0.14
CA ILE A 264 5.40 -4.08 1.49
C ILE A 264 6.45 -4.86 2.28
N LEU A 265 6.72 -6.10 1.88
CA LEU A 265 7.81 -6.95 2.35
C LEU A 265 8.38 -7.67 1.14
N HIS A 266 9.70 -7.65 1.00
CA HIS A 266 10.40 -8.33 -0.07
C HIS A 266 10.98 -9.66 0.41
N GLU A 267 11.05 -10.63 -0.49
CA GLU A 267 11.55 -11.97 -0.19
C GLU A 267 13.05 -12.01 0.15
N ASP A 268 13.81 -10.98 -0.23
CA ASP A 268 15.22 -10.80 0.10
C ASP A 268 15.44 -10.04 1.41
N ASP A 269 14.36 -9.59 2.07
CA ASP A 269 14.46 -8.94 3.38
C ASP A 269 14.96 -9.94 4.44
N PRO A 270 15.98 -9.58 5.24
CA PRO A 270 16.51 -10.46 6.25
C PRO A 270 15.52 -10.61 7.42
N GLY A 271 15.59 -11.76 8.11
CA GLY A 271 14.85 -12.00 9.34
C GLY A 271 13.78 -13.08 9.19
N VAL A 272 12.76 -13.04 10.04
CA VAL A 272 11.73 -14.10 10.14
C VAL A 272 10.78 -14.15 8.95
N THR A 273 10.77 -13.13 8.09
CA THR A 273 9.98 -13.07 6.85
C THR A 273 10.83 -13.32 5.60
N ALA A 274 12.10 -13.73 5.76
CA ALA A 274 12.98 -14.03 4.63
C ALA A 274 12.36 -15.12 3.74
N GLY A 275 12.37 -14.88 2.43
CA GLY A 275 11.74 -15.72 1.43
C GLY A 275 10.26 -15.44 1.19
N GLU A 276 9.62 -14.53 1.94
CA GLU A 276 8.21 -14.15 1.76
C GLU A 276 8.09 -12.78 1.09
N ARG A 277 7.31 -12.71 0.02
CA ARG A 277 6.88 -11.44 -0.60
C ARG A 277 5.45 -11.15 -0.21
N VAL A 278 5.20 -9.99 0.40
CA VAL A 278 3.84 -9.51 0.72
C VAL A 278 3.52 -8.29 -0.12
N THR A 279 2.44 -8.37 -0.90
CA THR A 279 1.99 -7.31 -1.79
C THR A 279 0.55 -6.90 -1.45
N VAL A 280 0.32 -5.62 -1.16
CA VAL A 280 -1.03 -5.08 -1.04
C VAL A 280 -1.55 -4.79 -2.44
N LYS A 281 -2.54 -5.56 -2.89
CA LYS A 281 -3.15 -5.44 -4.23
C LYS A 281 -4.19 -4.34 -4.30
N SER A 282 -4.87 -4.06 -3.19
CA SER A 282 -5.87 -2.99 -3.09
C SER A 282 -6.05 -2.54 -1.64
N THR A 283 -6.35 -1.27 -1.43
CA THR A 283 -6.78 -0.71 -0.13
C THR A 283 -8.25 -0.25 -0.14
N ASN A 284 -8.98 -0.48 -1.24
CA ASN A 284 -10.39 -0.13 -1.37
C ASN A 284 -11.12 -1.14 -2.29
N GLY A 285 -10.83 -2.42 -2.07
CA GLY A 285 -11.41 -3.53 -2.84
C GLY A 285 -12.82 -3.87 -2.40
N THR A 286 -13.34 -4.93 -3.01
CA THR A 286 -14.59 -5.56 -2.61
C THR A 286 -14.42 -7.07 -2.54
N VAL A 287 -15.15 -7.73 -1.66
CA VAL A 287 -15.16 -9.20 -1.58
C VAL A 287 -16.51 -9.66 -1.05
N GLN A 288 -17.04 -10.73 -1.61
CA GLN A 288 -18.12 -11.46 -0.98
C GLN A 288 -17.53 -12.46 0.02
N ALA A 289 -17.94 -12.38 1.29
CA ALA A 289 -17.66 -13.39 2.30
C ALA A 289 -18.97 -13.88 2.94
N GLY A 290 -19.28 -15.16 2.74
CA GLY A 290 -20.58 -15.73 3.08
C GLY A 290 -21.70 -15.04 2.28
N GLU A 291 -22.69 -14.54 3.00
CA GLU A 291 -23.84 -13.82 2.41
C GLU A 291 -23.60 -12.29 2.34
N VAL A 292 -22.45 -11.80 2.79
CA VAL A 292 -22.18 -10.35 2.91
C VAL A 292 -21.20 -9.91 1.82
N GLN A 293 -21.56 -8.84 1.11
CA GLN A 293 -20.67 -8.12 0.21
C GLN A 293 -19.96 -7.00 0.98
N TYR A 294 -18.65 -7.12 1.13
CA TYR A 294 -17.81 -6.11 1.77
C TYR A 294 -17.22 -5.15 0.74
N THR A 295 -17.06 -3.88 1.15
CA THR A 295 -16.39 -2.80 0.41
C THR A 295 -15.32 -2.17 1.30
N GLY A 296 -14.37 -1.41 0.73
CA GLY A 296 -13.24 -0.89 1.51
C GLY A 296 -12.26 -2.00 1.94
N VAL A 297 -12.22 -3.08 1.17
CA VAL A 297 -11.48 -4.30 1.52
C VAL A 297 -10.00 -4.10 1.20
N ILE A 298 -9.14 -4.38 2.17
CA ILE A 298 -7.71 -4.53 1.91
C ILE A 298 -7.46 -5.93 1.35
N ILE A 299 -6.85 -6.00 0.17
CA ILE A 299 -6.51 -7.26 -0.48
C ILE A 299 -4.99 -7.42 -0.44
N VAL A 300 -4.53 -8.48 0.22
CA VAL A 300 -3.10 -8.76 0.41
C VAL A 300 -2.77 -10.10 -0.23
N GLU A 301 -1.71 -10.14 -1.01
CA GLU A 301 -1.16 -11.36 -1.58
C GLU A 301 0.16 -11.69 -0.91
N LYS A 302 0.33 -12.94 -0.48
CA LYS A 302 1.59 -13.49 0.03
C LYS A 302 2.09 -14.58 -0.90
N ARG A 303 3.37 -14.50 -1.27
CA ARG A 303 4.10 -15.51 -2.02
C ARG A 303 5.34 -15.92 -1.23
N SER A 304 5.75 -17.18 -1.38
CA SER A 304 6.95 -17.73 -0.76
C SER A 304 7.88 -18.26 -1.84
N VAL A 305 9.19 -18.06 -1.71
CA VAL A 305 10.18 -18.75 -2.57
C VAL A 305 10.24 -20.25 -2.30
N TYR A 306 9.63 -20.70 -1.20
CA TYR A 306 9.60 -22.11 -0.77
C TYR A 306 8.29 -22.82 -1.14
N SER A 307 7.34 -22.13 -1.78
CA SER A 307 6.04 -22.71 -2.14
C SER A 307 5.41 -22.03 -3.35
N ASP A 308 4.83 -22.82 -4.24
CA ASP A 308 4.03 -22.30 -5.36
C ASP A 308 2.63 -21.83 -4.94
N VAL A 309 2.28 -21.93 -3.64
CA VAL A 309 0.99 -21.48 -3.13
C VAL A 309 0.98 -19.97 -2.99
N VAL A 310 0.07 -19.33 -3.73
CA VAL A 310 -0.28 -17.93 -3.57
C VAL A 310 -1.42 -17.85 -2.56
N LYS A 311 -1.18 -17.16 -1.44
CA LYS A 311 -2.21 -16.88 -0.43
C LYS A 311 -2.75 -15.48 -0.64
N THR A 312 -4.07 -15.33 -0.68
CA THR A 312 -4.74 -14.04 -0.78
C THR A 312 -5.64 -13.82 0.43
N TYR A 313 -5.40 -12.74 1.15
CA TYR A 313 -6.09 -12.34 2.36
C TYR A 313 -6.96 -11.12 2.08
N TYR A 314 -8.18 -11.14 2.62
CA TYR A 314 -9.14 -10.05 2.50
C TYR A 314 -9.47 -9.54 3.89
N PHE A 315 -9.03 -8.32 4.19
CA PHE A 315 -9.30 -7.67 5.47
C PHE A 315 -10.33 -6.56 5.31
N VAL A 316 -11.16 -6.39 6.34
CA VAL A 316 -12.09 -5.27 6.46
C VAL A 316 -11.77 -4.54 7.75
N ASP A 317 -11.72 -3.22 7.65
CA ASP A 317 -11.47 -2.31 8.79
C ASP A 317 -12.47 -2.58 9.92
N ASP A 318 -11.98 -2.67 11.16
CA ASP A 318 -12.75 -3.01 12.37
C ASP A 318 -13.49 -4.37 12.33
N ILE A 319 -13.11 -5.26 11.41
CA ILE A 319 -13.59 -6.64 11.34
C ILE A 319 -12.43 -7.63 11.37
N GLY A 320 -11.33 -7.30 10.69
CA GLY A 320 -10.18 -8.16 10.49
C GLY A 320 -10.32 -9.04 9.24
N LEU A 321 -9.70 -10.22 9.26
CA LEU A 321 -9.70 -11.17 8.14
C LEU A 321 -11.13 -11.69 7.90
N VAL A 322 -11.69 -11.42 6.72
CA VAL A 322 -13.03 -11.91 6.33
C VAL A 322 -12.96 -13.05 5.32
N LYS A 323 -11.85 -13.19 4.59
CA LYS A 323 -11.69 -14.27 3.60
C LYS A 323 -10.21 -14.56 3.34
N GLU A 324 -9.89 -15.82 3.09
CA GLU A 324 -8.57 -16.27 2.65
C GLU A 324 -8.72 -17.29 1.51
N LEU A 325 -7.87 -17.15 0.49
CA LEU A 325 -7.79 -18.05 -0.66
C LEU A 325 -6.37 -18.59 -0.80
N HIS A 326 -6.23 -19.86 -1.18
CA HIS A 326 -4.97 -20.47 -1.62
C HIS A 326 -5.12 -20.89 -3.08
N ASN A 327 -4.32 -20.32 -3.99
CA ASN A 327 -4.43 -20.56 -5.44
C ASN A 327 -5.89 -20.46 -5.93
N ASP A 328 -6.54 -19.35 -5.60
CA ASP A 328 -7.94 -19.02 -5.88
C ASP A 328 -9.02 -19.91 -5.23
N LYS A 329 -8.62 -20.90 -4.41
CA LYS A 329 -9.57 -21.73 -3.66
C LYS A 329 -9.82 -21.12 -2.29
N VAL A 330 -11.08 -20.90 -1.93
CA VAL A 330 -11.47 -20.41 -0.59
C VAL A 330 -11.05 -21.44 0.46
N VAL A 331 -10.27 -21.01 1.44
CA VAL A 331 -9.87 -21.83 2.61
C VAL A 331 -10.49 -21.31 3.90
N PHE A 332 -10.82 -20.03 3.96
CA PHE A 332 -11.37 -19.38 5.14
C PHE A 332 -12.34 -18.27 4.71
N GLU A 333 -13.48 -18.17 5.37
CA GLU A 333 -14.49 -17.16 5.03
C GLU A 333 -15.42 -16.86 6.21
N LEU A 334 -15.64 -15.57 6.48
CA LEU A 334 -16.54 -15.10 7.54
C LEU A 334 -17.99 -15.28 7.09
N PHE A 335 -18.79 -15.97 7.90
CA PHE A 335 -20.24 -16.08 7.67
C PHE A 335 -21.03 -15.07 8.46
N ASN A 336 -20.71 -14.90 9.75
CA ASN A 336 -21.35 -13.91 10.59
C ASN A 336 -20.45 -13.53 11.76
N ARG A 337 -20.77 -12.39 12.38
CA ARG A 337 -20.31 -12.01 13.71
C ARG A 337 -21.52 -11.66 14.56
N THR A 338 -21.55 -12.13 15.79
CA THR A 338 -22.65 -11.88 16.74
C THR A 338 -22.09 -11.15 17.94
N MET A 339 -22.73 -10.07 18.37
CA MET A 339 -22.35 -9.35 19.59
C MET A 339 -22.54 -10.27 20.80
N LYS A 340 -21.57 -10.28 21.72
CA LYS A 340 -21.57 -11.10 22.93
C LYS A 340 -22.68 -10.72 23.92
#